data_AF-A0A7X7NXC9-F1
#
_entry.id   AF-A0A7X7NXC9-F1
#
_cell.length_a   1.000
_cell.length_b   1.000
_cell.length_c   1.000
_cell.angle_alpha   90.00
_cell.angle_beta   90.00
_cell.angle_gamma   90.00
#
_symmetry.space_group_name_H-M   'P 1'
#
loop_
_entity.id
_entity.type
_entity.pdbx_description
1 polymer ?
#
loop_
_entity_poly.entity_id
_entity_poly.type
_entity_poly.pdbx_seq_one_letter_code
_entity_poly.pdbx_strand_id
1 'polypeptide(L)'
;INRKVEVYKVSVSRSTNSDMLYVSPDSKLVKTLMNSYIKHTGDNDAKPVVIGGGTYARSMPNVVAFGPHFPGRPSFIHQRDEYVLLDDLLTATIIYLEALYELAK
;
A
#
# COMPACT_ATOMS: atom_id res chain seq x y z
N ILE A 1 -13.56 -26.76 -6.71
CA ILE A 1 -13.32 -26.10 -8.02
C ILE A 1 -13.31 -27.14 -9.14
N ASN A 2 -12.49 -28.19 -9.07
CA ASN A 2 -12.39 -29.24 -10.11
C ASN A 2 -13.73 -29.84 -10.56
N ARG A 3 -14.64 -30.19 -9.64
CA ARG A 3 -15.98 -30.69 -9.98
C ARG A 3 -16.82 -29.74 -10.86
N LYS A 4 -16.59 -28.41 -10.78
CA LYS A 4 -17.33 -27.42 -11.58
C LYS A 4 -16.76 -27.22 -12.98
N VAL A 5 -15.51 -27.61 -13.22
CA VAL A 5 -14.81 -27.39 -14.50
C VAL A 5 -14.61 -28.66 -15.32
N GLU A 6 -15.00 -29.81 -14.76
CA GLU A 6 -14.89 -31.14 -15.37
C GLU A 6 -15.55 -31.22 -16.76
N VAL A 7 -16.69 -30.54 -16.95
CA VAL A 7 -17.40 -30.48 -18.25
C VAL A 7 -16.56 -29.86 -19.37
N TYR A 8 -15.57 -29.03 -19.03
CA TYR A 8 -14.65 -28.42 -19.98
C TYR A 8 -13.36 -29.22 -20.18
N LYS A 9 -13.23 -30.40 -19.52
CA LYS A 9 -12.04 -31.27 -19.57
C LYS A 9 -10.74 -30.56 -19.13
N VAL A 10 -10.84 -29.62 -18.19
CA VAL A 10 -9.70 -28.92 -17.59
C VAL A 10 -9.58 -29.23 -16.10
N SER A 11 -8.39 -29.08 -15.54
CA SER A 11 -8.13 -29.22 -14.10
C SER A 11 -7.56 -27.91 -13.52
N VAL A 12 -7.89 -27.65 -12.26
CA VAL A 12 -7.39 -26.50 -11.49
C VAL A 12 -6.50 -27.01 -10.38
N SER A 13 -5.26 -26.53 -10.38
CA SER A 13 -4.31 -26.64 -9.27
C SER A 13 -4.15 -25.29 -8.59
N ARG A 14 -3.86 -25.30 -7.29
CA ARG A 14 -3.55 -24.10 -6.52
C ARG A 14 -2.04 -24.06 -6.29
N SER A 15 -1.40 -23.00 -6.77
CA SER A 15 0.05 -22.86 -6.61
C SER A 15 0.44 -22.12 -5.32
N THR A 16 -0.35 -21.11 -4.90
CA THR A 16 -0.01 -20.27 -3.73
C THR A 16 -1.25 -19.85 -2.93
N ASN A 17 -1.00 -19.45 -1.69
CA ASN A 17 -1.93 -18.71 -0.84
C ASN A 17 -1.15 -17.67 -0.03
N SER A 18 -1.71 -16.49 0.16
CA SER A 18 -1.16 -15.50 1.08
C SER A 18 -2.28 -14.99 1.97
N ASP A 19 -1.99 -14.88 3.26
CA ASP A 19 -2.97 -14.38 4.22
C ASP A 19 -3.29 -12.91 3.98
N MET A 20 -4.43 -12.49 4.50
CA MET A 20 -4.82 -11.08 4.51
C MET A 20 -3.97 -10.34 5.54
N LEU A 21 -3.53 -9.14 5.17
CA LEU A 21 -2.85 -8.24 6.10
C LEU A 21 -3.85 -7.22 6.63
N TYR A 22 -3.95 -7.12 7.95
CA TYR A 22 -4.70 -6.09 8.63
C TYR A 22 -3.86 -5.50 9.76
N VAL A 23 -3.81 -4.17 9.82
CA VAL A 23 -3.20 -3.42 10.91
C VAL A 23 -4.21 -2.36 11.33
N SER A 24 -4.46 -2.26 12.64
CA SER A 24 -5.43 -1.31 13.16
C SER A 24 -5.03 0.14 12.80
N PRO A 25 -5.95 0.97 12.27
CA PRO A 25 -5.73 2.40 12.09
C PRO A 25 -5.35 3.12 13.39
N ASP A 26 -5.75 2.56 14.53
CA ASP A 26 -5.45 3.10 15.85
C ASP A 26 -4.06 2.75 16.38
N SER A 27 -3.32 1.88 15.68
CA SER A 27 -1.98 1.48 16.09
C SER A 27 -1.01 2.67 16.08
N LYS A 28 -0.02 2.63 16.98
CA LYS A 28 1.06 3.64 17.04
C LYS A 28 1.73 3.81 15.67
N LEU A 29 2.03 2.69 14.99
CA LEU A 29 2.64 2.68 13.67
C LEU A 29 1.81 3.49 12.66
N VAL A 30 0.53 3.16 12.49
CA VAL A 30 -0.32 3.83 11.50
C VAL A 30 -0.51 5.30 11.84
N LYS A 31 -0.74 5.65 13.11
CA LYS A 31 -0.88 7.05 13.53
C LYS A 31 0.40 7.86 13.27
N THR A 32 1.58 7.32 13.56
CA THR A 32 2.85 8.01 13.29
C THR A 32 3.06 8.29 11.80
N LEU A 33 2.80 7.30 10.94
CA LEU A 33 2.92 7.46 9.49
C LEU A 33 1.89 8.46 8.94
N MET A 34 0.64 8.37 9.40
CA MET A 34 -0.42 9.30 8.98
C MET A 34 -0.13 10.74 9.39
N ASN A 35 0.39 10.97 10.60
CA ASN A 35 0.76 12.31 11.04
C ASN A 35 1.83 12.93 10.12
N SER A 36 2.81 12.14 9.68
CA SER A 36 3.85 12.59 8.75
C SER A 36 3.25 12.94 7.38
N TYR A 37 2.35 12.09 6.87
CA TYR A 37 1.61 12.38 5.64
C TYR A 37 0.81 13.70 5.76
N ILE A 38 -0.06 13.83 6.76
CA ILE A 38 -0.95 14.98 6.95
C ILE A 38 -0.13 16.28 7.08
N LYS A 39 0.97 16.25 7.83
CA LYS A 39 1.87 17.40 8.03
C LYS A 39 2.41 17.94 6.70
N HIS A 40 2.77 17.06 5.77
CA HIS A 40 3.43 17.45 4.52
C HIS A 40 2.49 17.57 3.32
N THR A 41 1.27 17.03 3.40
CA THR A 41 0.24 17.20 2.36
C THR A 41 -0.79 18.27 2.69
N GLY A 42 -0.98 18.61 3.97
CA GLY A 42 -2.04 19.49 4.44
C GLY A 42 -3.44 18.86 4.39
N ASP A 43 -3.54 17.58 4.04
CA ASP A 43 -4.79 16.84 3.94
C ASP A 43 -5.25 16.36 5.33
N ASN A 44 -5.92 17.25 6.07
CA ASN A 44 -6.37 16.97 7.44
C ASN A 44 -7.48 15.89 7.52
N ASP A 45 -8.13 15.58 6.41
CA ASP A 45 -9.20 14.59 6.34
C ASP A 45 -8.71 13.21 5.85
N ALA A 46 -7.39 13.07 5.63
CA ALA A 46 -6.78 11.85 5.15
C ALA A 46 -7.04 10.66 6.08
N LYS A 47 -7.41 9.51 5.50
CA LYS A 47 -7.63 8.25 6.21
C LYS A 47 -6.81 7.12 5.60
N PRO A 48 -6.32 6.16 6.40
CA PRO A 48 -5.76 4.93 5.87
C PRO A 48 -6.76 4.22 4.96
N VAL A 49 -6.27 3.67 3.85
CA VAL A 49 -7.09 2.95 2.87
C VAL A 49 -6.67 1.48 2.80
N VAL A 50 -7.61 0.63 2.39
CA VAL A 50 -7.35 -0.78 2.11
C VAL A 50 -7.30 -0.97 0.60
N ILE A 51 -6.27 -1.66 0.12
CA ILE A 51 -6.09 -1.97 -1.31
C ILE A 51 -5.99 -3.48 -1.53
N GLY A 52 -6.36 -3.95 -2.72
CA GLY A 52 -6.25 -5.35 -3.13
C GLY A 52 -4.84 -5.79 -3.53
N GLY A 53 -3.87 -4.87 -3.56
CA GLY A 53 -2.49 -5.14 -3.96
C GLY A 53 -1.76 -6.12 -3.02
N GLY A 54 -0.87 -6.92 -3.59
CA GLY A 54 0.09 -7.73 -2.85
C GLY A 54 1.36 -6.92 -2.61
N THR A 55 1.57 -6.43 -1.38
CA THR A 55 2.78 -5.68 -1.00
C THR A 55 3.67 -6.52 -0.09
N TYR A 56 4.96 -6.14 0.02
CA TYR A 56 5.89 -6.77 0.96
C TYR A 56 5.48 -6.62 2.43
N ALA A 57 4.52 -5.75 2.75
CA ALA A 57 4.01 -5.60 4.10
C ALA A 57 3.42 -6.91 4.67
N ARG A 58 3.04 -7.86 3.81
CA ARG A 58 2.53 -9.17 4.24
C ARG A 58 3.63 -10.14 4.69
N SER A 59 4.90 -9.85 4.40
CA SER A 59 6.01 -10.77 4.65
C SER A 59 6.41 -10.85 6.12
N MET A 60 6.01 -9.88 6.96
CA MET A 60 6.31 -9.86 8.38
C MET A 60 5.25 -9.07 9.17
N PRO A 61 5.03 -9.37 10.48
CA PRO A 61 4.09 -8.63 11.31
C PRO A 61 4.52 -7.17 11.49
N ASN A 62 3.58 -6.30 11.87
CA ASN A 62 3.82 -4.88 12.15
C ASN A 62 4.39 -4.07 10.98
N VAL A 63 3.99 -4.40 9.75
CA VAL A 63 4.36 -3.64 8.55
C VAL A 63 3.10 -3.26 7.79
N VAL A 64 3.13 -2.07 7.21
CA VAL A 64 2.07 -1.54 6.34
C VAL A 64 2.67 -1.04 5.04
N ALA A 65 1.86 -1.00 3.98
CA ALA A 65 2.23 -0.30 2.77
C ALA A 65 2.06 1.21 2.98
N PHE A 66 3.08 1.99 2.65
CA PHE A 66 3.07 3.45 2.79
C PHE A 66 3.86 4.07 1.64
N GLY A 67 3.22 4.87 0.79
CA GLY A 67 3.95 5.45 -0.33
C GLY A 67 3.21 6.37 -1.29
N PRO A 68 3.83 6.69 -2.43
CA PRO A 68 3.78 8.01 -3.05
C PRO A 68 2.59 8.20 -3.99
N HIS A 69 1.55 7.36 -3.88
CA HIS A 69 0.37 7.50 -4.70
C HIS A 69 -0.62 8.45 -4.03
N PHE A 70 -0.55 9.72 -4.39
CA PHE A 70 -1.40 10.76 -3.82
C PHE A 70 -2.83 10.75 -4.40
N PRO A 71 -3.85 11.16 -3.63
CA PRO A 71 -5.22 11.26 -4.11
C PRO A 71 -5.33 12.09 -5.39
N GLY A 72 -6.16 11.64 -6.34
CA GLY A 72 -6.40 12.33 -7.61
C GLY A 72 -5.31 12.13 -8.67
N ARG A 73 -4.22 11.42 -8.37
CA ARG A 73 -3.23 11.03 -9.38
C ARG A 73 -3.70 9.80 -10.17
N PRO A 74 -3.56 9.78 -11.51
CA PRO A 74 -3.76 8.55 -12.27
C PRO A 74 -2.70 7.52 -11.89
N SER A 75 -3.07 6.24 -11.91
CA SER A 75 -2.13 5.14 -11.73
C SER A 75 -1.80 4.49 -13.07
N PHE A 76 -0.53 4.59 -13.47
CA PHE A 76 0.01 3.92 -14.66
C PHE A 76 0.87 2.71 -14.30
N ILE A 77 0.82 2.25 -13.05
CA ILE A 77 1.58 1.09 -12.59
C ILE A 77 1.22 -0.11 -13.46
N HIS A 78 2.23 -0.76 -14.06
CA HIS A 78 2.09 -1.87 -15.00
C HIS A 78 1.42 -1.51 -16.36
N GLN A 79 1.41 -0.23 -16.73
CA GLN A 79 0.90 0.23 -18.02
C GLN A 79 2.02 0.85 -18.87
N ARG A 80 1.71 1.15 -20.14
CA ARG A 80 2.66 1.89 -20.99
C ARG A 80 2.86 3.29 -20.45
N ASP A 81 4.03 3.85 -20.73
CA ASP A 81 4.38 5.22 -20.36
C ASP A 81 4.25 5.47 -18.85
N GLU A 82 4.59 4.48 -18.01
CA GLU A 82 4.62 4.61 -16.55
C GLU A 82 5.62 5.70 -16.11
N TYR A 83 5.15 6.62 -15.27
CA TYR A 83 5.95 7.75 -14.80
C TYR A 83 5.60 8.13 -13.35
N VAL A 84 6.45 8.97 -12.77
CA VAL A 84 6.20 9.68 -11.50
C VAL A 84 6.40 11.18 -11.72
N LEU A 85 5.59 12.01 -11.06
CA LEU A 85 5.81 13.45 -11.05
C LEU A 85 6.95 13.79 -10.11
N LEU A 86 7.86 14.68 -10.53
CA LEU A 86 9.00 15.07 -9.69
C LEU A 86 8.55 15.68 -8.36
N ASP A 87 7.50 16.50 -8.37
CA ASP A 87 6.96 17.10 -7.14
C ASP A 87 6.41 16.03 -6.19
N ASP A 88 5.73 15.00 -6.71
CA ASP A 88 5.23 13.89 -5.92
C ASP A 88 6.38 13.05 -5.34
N LEU A 89 7.43 12.81 -6.14
CA LEU A 89 8.63 12.11 -5.69
C LEU A 89 9.35 12.86 -4.55
N LEU A 90 9.52 14.17 -4.69
CA LEU A 90 10.16 15.01 -3.68
C LEU A 90 9.29 15.10 -2.42
N THR A 91 7.98 15.28 -2.56
CA THR A 91 7.04 15.32 -1.44
C THR A 91 7.03 14.00 -0.67
N ALA A 92 6.97 12.87 -1.38
CA ALA A 92 7.06 11.55 -0.77
C ALA A 92 8.39 11.34 -0.04
N THR A 93 9.50 11.81 -0.61
CA THR A 93 10.81 11.73 0.03
C THR A 93 10.83 12.46 1.38
N ILE A 94 10.25 13.66 1.45
CA ILE A 94 10.14 14.42 2.70
C ILE A 94 9.24 13.69 3.72
N ILE A 95 8.11 13.16 3.28
CA ILE A 95 7.20 12.37 4.13
C ILE A 95 7.92 11.15 4.71
N TYR A 96 8.71 10.44 3.90
CA TYR A 96 9.48 9.28 4.34
C TYR A 96 10.57 9.64 5.33
N LEU A 97 11.28 10.75 5.10
CA LEU A 97 12.29 11.24 6.02
C LEU A 97 11.71 11.50 7.41
N GLU A 98 10.62 12.27 7.49
CA GLU A 98 9.93 12.57 8.75
C GLU A 98 9.41 11.29 9.40
N ALA A 99 8.74 10.42 8.63
CA ALA A 99 8.17 9.18 9.15
C ALA A 99 9.24 8.26 9.76
N LEU A 100 10.39 8.11 9.09
CA LEU A 100 11.50 7.30 9.60
C LEU A 100 12.10 7.92 10.86
N TYR A 101 12.28 9.25 10.89
CA TYR A 101 12.76 9.97 12.07
C TYR A 101 11.81 9.79 13.26
N GLU A 102 10.51 9.99 13.06
CA GLU A 102 9.47 9.87 14.08
C GLU A 102 9.29 8.45 14.62
N LEU A 103 9.61 7.43 13.80
CA LEU A 103 9.61 6.04 14.23
C LEU A 103 10.88 5.64 14.99
N ALA A 104 12.01 6.30 14.72
CA ALA A 104 13.30 5.97 15.30
C ALA A 104 13.62 6.72 16.61
N LYS A 105 12.88 7.79 16.94
CA LYS A 105 13.09 8.61 18.15
C LYS A 105 12.67 7.95 19.46
#